data_AF-A0A7K4BBI5-F1
#
_entry.id   AF-A0A7K4BBI5-F1
#
_cell.length_a   1.000
_cell.length_b   1.000
_cell.length_c   1.000
_cell.angle_alpha   90.00
_cell.angle_beta   90.00
_cell.angle_gamma   90.00
#
_symmetry.space_group_name_H-M   'P 1'
#
loop_
_entity.id
_entity.type
_entity.pdbx_description
1 polymer ?
#
loop_
_entity_poly.entity_id
_entity_poly.type
_entity_poly.pdbx_seq_one_letter_code
_entity_poly.pdbx_strand_id
1 'polypeptide(L)'
;MTILFPISLFGAAACIFLWLRDIRIWARSGLPGYRKAARKGVLHTALATAGAGIVWFWPEASILGTGIVMLALYFQGKEVKEKIWTNEPAITRFFGSVPRNNSKR
;
A
#
# COMPACT_ATOMS: atom_id res chain seq x y z
N MET A 1 19.31 15.92 8.48
CA MET A 1 18.38 14.85 8.05
C MET A 1 18.58 13.66 8.96
N THR A 2 17.55 13.26 9.71
CA THR A 2 17.60 12.15 10.66
C THR A 2 17.43 10.81 9.94
N ILE A 3 17.84 9.69 10.56
CA ILE A 3 17.60 8.33 10.03
C ILE A 3 16.09 8.02 9.85
N LEU A 4 15.23 8.76 10.55
CA LEU A 4 13.78 8.62 10.47
C LEU A 4 13.21 9.08 9.13
N PHE A 5 13.86 10.02 8.44
CA PHE A 5 13.43 10.45 7.12
C PHE A 5 13.47 9.34 6.06
N PRO A 6 14.60 8.65 5.81
CA PRO A 6 14.62 7.55 4.83
C PRO A 6 13.70 6.39 5.22
N ILE A 7 13.52 6.11 6.52
CA ILE A 7 12.57 5.10 7.00
C ILE A 7 11.13 5.51 6.63
N SER A 8 10.76 6.77 6.87
CA SER A 8 9.43 7.30 6.56
C SER A 8 9.18 7.36 5.06
N LEU A 9 10.19 7.74 4.27
CA LEU A 9 10.12 7.75 2.82
C LEU A 9 9.93 6.34 2.25
N PHE A 10 10.68 5.36 2.76
CA PHE A 10 10.52 3.97 2.38
C PHE A 10 9.13 3.44 2.73
N GLY A 11 8.61 3.77 3.91
CA GLY A 11 7.27 3.39 4.32
C GLY A 11 6.17 3.98 3.42
N ALA A 12 6.29 5.26 3.05
CA ALA A 12 5.38 5.90 2.10
C ALA A 12 5.45 5.25 0.70
N ALA A 13 6.67 4.95 0.22
CA ALA A 13 6.87 4.24 -1.04
C ALA A 13 6.25 2.84 -1.01
N ALA A 14 6.38 2.11 0.10
CA ALA A 14 5.75 0.81 0.30
C ALA A 14 4.21 0.91 0.27
N CYS A 15 3.62 1.92 0.91
CA CYS A 15 2.18 2.17 0.83
C CYS A 15 1.71 2.37 -0.62
N ILE A 16 2.44 3.19 -1.40
CA ILE A 16 2.14 3.46 -2.81
C ILE A 16 2.25 2.18 -3.62
N PHE A 17 3.32 1.41 -3.45
CA PHE A 17 3.52 0.14 -4.12
C PHE A 17 2.37 -0.84 -3.85
N LEU A 18 1.98 -1.00 -2.57
CA LEU A 18 0.87 -1.88 -2.18
C LEU A 18 -0.47 -1.42 -2.77
N TRP A 19 -0.71 -0.11 -2.82
CA TRP A 19 -1.91 0.46 -3.41
C TRP A 19 -1.99 0.23 -4.93
N LEU A 20 -0.90 0.49 -5.66
CA LEU A 20 -0.81 0.23 -7.10
C LEU A 20 -0.96 -1.26 -7.41
N ARG A 21 -0.39 -2.13 -6.57
CA ARG A 21 -0.57 -3.59 -6.67
C ARG A 21 -2.04 -3.99 -6.52
N ASP A 22 -2.73 -3.45 -5.51
CA ASP A 22 -4.15 -3.74 -5.29
C ASP A 22 -5.03 -3.25 -6.46
N ILE A 23 -4.74 -2.06 -7.02
CA ILE A 23 -5.40 -1.53 -8.23
C ILE A 23 -5.19 -2.48 -9.41
N ARG A 24 -3.94 -2.89 -9.67
CA ARG A 24 -3.61 -3.79 -10.78
C ARG A 24 -4.34 -5.12 -10.68
N ILE A 25 -4.43 -5.69 -9.47
CA ILE A 25 -5.17 -6.94 -9.23
C ILE A 25 -6.65 -6.72 -9.52
N TRP A 26 -7.25 -5.66 -8.97
CA TRP A 26 -8.65 -5.35 -9.23
C TRP A 26 -8.94 -5.15 -10.72
N ALA A 27 -8.07 -4.43 -11.44
CA ALA A 27 -8.22 -4.19 -12.87
C ALA A 27 -8.17 -5.48 -13.70
N ARG A 28 -7.47 -6.52 -13.23
CA ARG A 28 -7.37 -7.82 -13.91
C ARG A 28 -8.43 -8.84 -13.49
N SER A 29 -8.78 -8.88 -12.21
CA SER A 29 -9.66 -9.91 -11.64
C SER A 29 -11.12 -9.45 -11.50
N GLY A 30 -11.35 -8.16 -11.30
CA GLY A 30 -12.68 -7.60 -11.00
C GLY A 30 -13.19 -7.89 -9.60
N LEU A 31 -12.35 -8.42 -8.69
CA LEU A 31 -12.77 -8.85 -7.35
C LEU A 31 -13.20 -7.66 -6.45
N PRO A 32 -14.34 -7.76 -5.74
CA PRO A 32 -14.89 -6.65 -4.96
C PRO A 32 -14.04 -6.28 -3.73
N GLY A 33 -13.38 -7.24 -3.07
CA GLY A 33 -12.50 -6.96 -1.94
C GLY A 33 -11.28 -6.15 -2.36
N TYR A 34 -10.69 -6.45 -3.52
CA TYR A 34 -9.62 -5.65 -4.10
C TYR A 34 -10.06 -4.24 -4.54
N ARG A 35 -11.31 -4.08 -4.98
CA ARG A 35 -11.90 -2.75 -5.22
C ARG A 35 -11.96 -1.90 -3.95
N LYS A 36 -12.41 -2.50 -2.84
CA LYS A 36 -12.49 -1.84 -1.54
C LYS A 36 -11.09 -1.49 -1.02
N ALA A 37 -10.15 -2.42 -1.12
CA ALA A 37 -8.76 -2.20 -0.74
C ALA A 37 -8.11 -1.08 -1.56
N ALA A 38 -8.32 -1.04 -2.88
CA ALA A 38 -7.80 0.02 -3.74
C ALA A 38 -8.34 1.41 -3.37
N ARG A 39 -9.63 1.52 -3.01
CA ARG A 39 -10.22 2.79 -2.55
C ARG A 39 -9.61 3.26 -1.24
N LYS A 40 -9.51 2.37 -0.25
CA LYS A 40 -8.89 2.71 1.04
C LYS A 40 -7.38 2.94 0.93
N GLY A 41 -6.72 2.28 -0.02
CA GLY A 41 -5.32 2.50 -0.33
C GLY A 41 -5.00 3.95 -0.67
N VAL A 42 -5.94 4.70 -1.25
CA VAL A 42 -5.79 6.17 -1.44
C VAL A 42 -5.64 6.89 -0.10
N LEU A 43 -6.47 6.54 0.89
CA LEU A 43 -6.40 7.16 2.21
C LEU A 43 -5.11 6.77 2.94
N HIS A 44 -4.71 5.49 2.88
CA HIS A 44 -3.47 5.04 3.51
C HIS A 44 -2.23 5.66 2.86
N THR A 45 -2.20 5.77 1.53
CA THR A 45 -1.09 6.42 0.82
C THR A 45 -1.03 7.90 1.11
N ALA A 46 -2.17 8.61 1.14
CA ALA A 46 -2.23 10.01 1.53
C ALA A 46 -1.75 10.22 2.98
N LEU A 47 -2.13 9.33 3.90
CA LEU A 47 -1.68 9.38 5.28
C LEU A 47 -0.16 9.15 5.40
N ALA A 48 0.37 8.17 4.66
CA ALA A 48 1.80 7.87 4.66
C ALA A 48 2.64 9.00 4.02
N THR A 49 2.18 9.60 2.92
CA THR A 49 2.87 10.74 2.31
C THR A 49 2.81 11.98 3.20
N ALA A 50 1.68 12.22 3.87
CA ALA A 50 1.57 13.27 4.88
C ALA A 50 2.55 13.04 6.04
N GLY A 51 2.63 11.81 6.57
CA GLY A 51 3.58 11.44 7.62
C GLY A 51 5.03 11.68 7.20
N ALA A 52 5.42 11.25 5.99
CA ALA A 52 6.76 11.50 5.45
C ALA A 52 7.03 13.00 5.22
N GLY A 53 6.02 13.75 4.77
CA GLY A 53 6.07 15.21 4.65
C GLY A 53 6.31 15.89 6.00
N ILE A 54 5.69 15.40 7.08
CA ILE A 54 5.92 15.93 8.42
C ILE A 54 7.41 15.79 8.81
N VAL A 55 8.01 14.63 8.56
CA VAL A 55 9.44 14.40 8.84
C VAL A 55 10.35 15.32 8.01
N TRP A 56 9.94 15.64 6.78
CA TRP A 56 10.70 16.53 5.89
C TRP A 56 10.63 18.00 6.32
N PHE A 57 9.42 18.52 6.57
CA PHE A 57 9.19 19.94 6.85
C PHE A 57 9.40 20.30 8.33
N TRP A 58 9.18 19.36 9.25
CA TRP A 58 9.35 19.56 10.70
C TRP A 58 10.21 18.46 11.32
N PRO A 59 11.55 18.58 11.24
CA PRO A 59 12.47 17.59 11.79
C PRO A 59 12.26 17.31 13.29
N GLU A 60 11.84 18.31 14.08
CA GLU A 60 11.52 18.15 15.50
C GLU A 60 10.33 17.20 15.75
N ALA A 61 9.44 17.05 14.77
CA ALA A 61 8.29 16.15 14.80
C ALA A 61 8.57 14.81 14.09
N SER A 62 9.84 14.46 13.83
CA SER A 62 10.21 13.26 13.05
C SER A 62 9.61 11.96 13.61
N ILE A 63 9.55 11.82 14.93
CA ILE A 63 8.98 10.62 15.59
C ILE A 63 7.49 10.50 15.30
N LEU A 64 6.75 11.61 15.41
CA LEU A 64 5.32 11.66 15.10
C LEU A 64 5.07 11.36 13.62
N GLY A 65 5.81 12.02 12.72
CA GLY A 65 5.70 11.79 11.28
C GLY A 65 5.95 10.34 10.90
N THR A 66 7.02 9.74 11.45
CA THR A 66 7.33 8.31 11.25
C THR A 66 6.22 7.41 11.82
N GLY A 67 5.68 7.73 12.99
CA GLY A 67 4.56 7.03 13.59
C GLY A 67 3.32 7.03 12.69
N ILE A 68 3.01 8.16 12.05
CA ILE A 68 1.92 8.28 11.08
C ILE A 68 2.15 7.38 9.86
N VAL A 69 3.37 7.31 9.33
CA VAL A 69 3.73 6.40 8.23
C VAL A 69 3.52 4.94 8.63
N MET A 70 4.00 4.55 9.81
CA MET A 70 3.85 3.17 10.31
C MET A 70 2.37 2.81 10.55
N LEU A 71 1.58 3.76 11.05
CA LEU A 71 0.15 3.59 11.25
C LEU A 71 -0.61 3.44 9.93
N ALA A 72 -0.23 4.19 8.89
CA ALA A 72 -0.76 4.03 7.55
C ALA A 72 -0.49 2.62 6.97
N LEU A 73 0.75 2.13 7.10
CA LEU A 73 1.14 0.78 6.70
C LEU A 73 0.35 -0.30 7.45
N TYR A 74 0.20 -0.13 8.77
CA TYR A 74 -0.56 -1.04 9.61
C TYR A 74 -2.02 -1.18 9.14
N PHE A 75 -2.70 -0.07 8.89
CA PHE A 75 -4.07 -0.11 8.40
C PHE A 75 -4.19 -0.67 6.99
N GLN A 76 -3.24 -0.35 6.10
CA GLN A 76 -3.23 -0.92 4.76
C GLN A 76 -3.05 -2.45 4.76
N GLY A 77 -2.27 -2.99 5.71
CA GLY A 77 -2.09 -4.44 5.88
C GLY A 77 -3.30 -5.16 6.47
N LYS A 78 -4.20 -4.45 7.15
CA LYS A 78 -5.40 -5.02 7.79
C LYS A 78 -6.60 -5.18 6.86
N GLU A 79 -6.50 -4.77 5.60
CA GLU A 79 -7.60 -4.94 4.66
C GLU A 79 -7.87 -6.41 4.35
N VAL A 80 -9.11 -6.83 4.60
CA VAL A 80 -9.59 -8.19 4.27
C VAL A 80 -9.81 -8.28 2.76
N LYS A 81 -9.15 -9.25 2.14
CA LYS A 81 -9.17 -9.49 0.68
C LYS A 81 -9.43 -10.95 0.40
N GLU A 82 -9.97 -11.24 -0.77
CA GLU A 82 -10.15 -12.61 -1.23
C GLU A 82 -8.80 -13.32 -1.41
N LYS A 83 -8.71 -14.60 -1.04
CA LYS A 83 -7.51 -15.40 -1.25
C LYS A 83 -7.41 -15.77 -2.73
N ILE A 84 -6.58 -15.06 -3.48
CA ILE A 84 -6.35 -15.35 -4.92
C ILE A 84 -5.26 -16.40 -5.10
N TRP A 85 -4.19 -16.34 -4.30
CA TRP A 85 -3.02 -17.20 -4.48
C TRP A 85 -3.07 -18.42 -3.55
N THR A 86 -2.78 -19.58 -4.12
CA THR A 86 -2.69 -20.87 -3.43
C THR A 86 -1.31 -21.46 -3.60
N ASN A 87 -0.86 -21.68 -4.83
CA ASN A 87 0.38 -22.41 -5.12
C ASN A 87 1.39 -21.66 -6.02
N GLU A 88 1.20 -20.35 -6.22
CA GLU A 88 2.06 -19.54 -7.07
C GLU A 88 3.37 -19.13 -6.37
N PRO A 89 4.48 -18.94 -7.10
CA PRO A 89 5.76 -18.52 -6.54
C PRO A 89 5.67 -17.11 -5.93
N ALA A 90 6.53 -16.84 -4.94
CA ALA A 90 6.52 -15.61 -4.15
C ALA A 90 6.63 -14.33 -5.02
N ILE A 91 7.42 -14.37 -6.10
CA ILE A 91 7.61 -13.23 -7.00
C ILE A 91 6.31 -12.86 -7.75
N THR A 92 5.51 -13.86 -8.12
CA THR A 92 4.20 -13.66 -8.76
C THR A 92 3.23 -12.98 -7.81
N ARG A 93 3.26 -13.36 -6.52
CA ARG A 93 2.44 -12.74 -5.46
C ARG A 93 2.89 -11.32 -5.16
N PHE A 94 4.21 -11.09 -5.12
CA PHE A 94 4.79 -9.77 -4.87
C PHE A 94 4.31 -8.73 -5.88
N PHE A 95 4.38 -9.05 -7.18
CA PHE A 95 3.92 -8.16 -8.25
C PHE A 95 2.40 -8.11 -8.45
N GLY A 96 1.63 -8.88 -7.67
CA GLY A 96 0.18 -8.93 -7.82
C GLY A 96 -0.27 -9.49 -9.17
N SER A 97 0.49 -10.43 -9.73
CA SER A 97 0.15 -11.03 -11.02
C SER A 97 -1.01 -12.01 -10.84
N VAL A 98 -2.11 -11.74 -11.52
CA VAL A 98 -3.35 -12.53 -11.49
C VAL A 98 -3.82 -12.75 -12.93
N PRO A 99 -4.39 -13.94 -13.27
CA PRO A 99 -5.00 -14.19 -14.57
C PRO A 99 -6.09 -13.17 -14.88
N ARG A 100 -6.21 -12.79 -16.15
CA ARG A 100 -7.25 -11.84 -16.58
C ARG A 100 -8.59 -12.56 -16.58
N ASN A 101 -9.59 -12.02 -15.90
CA ASN A 101 -10.94 -12.52 -16.03
C ASN A 101 -11.50 -12.14 -17.41
N ASN A 102 -11.62 -13.13 -18.30
CA ASN A 102 -12.11 -12.95 -19.67
C ASN A 102 -13.64 -12.95 -19.78
N SER A 103 -14.39 -13.02 -18.66
CA SER A 103 -15.87 -13.02 -18.70
C SER A 103 -16.50 -11.65 -19.05
N LYS A 104 -15.69 -10.66 -19.41
CA LYS A 104 -16.11 -9.32 -19.83
C LYS A 104 -15.54 -8.98 -21.22
N ARG A 105 -15.78 -9.86 -22.20
CA ARG A 105 -15.64 -9.54 -23.62
C ARG A 105 -17.00 -9.56 -24.26
#